data_AF-A0ABD3MZQ6-F1
#
_entry.id   AF-A0ABD3MZQ6-F1
#
_cell.length_a   1.000
_cell.length_b   1.000
_cell.length_c   1.000
_cell.angle_alpha   90.00
_cell.angle_beta   90.00
_cell.angle_gamma   90.00
#
_symmetry.space_group_name_H-M   'P 1'
#
loop_
_entity.id
_entity.type
_entity.pdbx_description
1 polymer ?
#
loop_
_entity_poly.entity_id
_entity_poly.type
_entity_poly.pdbx_seq_one_letter_code
_entity_poly.pdbx_strand_id
1 'polypeptide(L)'
;MSSPADEPSANAGGIDDDDGREAMSSELGASILVAYRSIGLGTFGAAMRFAGMPLEKIALFMNSSQVTGSNQFAQSIRLTFREGPLAPYRVVGPASLVAWFMAYSVMGMSFQFFDRVLSAGLGVDPVWYGREVMDPPTTLPPGARGEDGEDGDDGDATGDTSSRRARTVAKTILAPVLAASLESVVANRAEVQRYFGPPRLAELEARLGWNPISRYLFAPAYGANVARNVIMCNTSFILTPITYKLYFPQERKSQGSLFCYGMGMNFAMNAVAITQQALWGRCLDYAAQNGGRNIDYGEVIRTSLKKEGFAAFFTVPKWFSRILMNAPVQGSLPWFYNNVLPLGEESVFKFARWASSSSSPSTSYGPGGKKQTGIISCESREMQ
;
A
#
# COMPACT_ATOMS: atom_id res chain seq x y z
N MET A 1 -27.56 -46.18 -20.29
CA MET A 1 -26.50 -47.16 -20.60
C MET A 1 -25.93 -46.76 -21.95
N SER A 2 -24.90 -45.93 -21.92
CA SER A 2 -24.30 -45.32 -23.10
C SER A 2 -22.79 -45.41 -22.86
N SER A 3 -22.12 -46.17 -23.72
CA SER A 3 -20.67 -46.42 -23.68
C SER A 3 -19.90 -45.11 -23.87
N PRO A 4 -18.86 -44.80 -23.09
CA PRO A 4 -17.90 -43.80 -23.48
C PRO A 4 -16.88 -44.43 -24.43
N ALA A 5 -16.67 -43.76 -25.57
CA ALA A 5 -15.65 -44.07 -26.53
C ALA A 5 -14.29 -43.58 -26.03
N ASP A 6 -13.26 -44.38 -26.31
CA ASP A 6 -11.85 -44.11 -26.03
C ASP A 6 -11.37 -42.84 -26.75
N GLU A 7 -10.73 -41.93 -26.00
CA GLU A 7 -9.91 -40.85 -26.56
C GLU A 7 -8.44 -41.30 -26.64
N PRO A 8 -7.72 -40.97 -27.73
CA PRO A 8 -6.35 -41.40 -27.95
C PRO A 8 -5.35 -40.59 -27.10
N SER A 9 -4.41 -41.30 -26.48
CA SER A 9 -3.28 -40.75 -25.74
C SER A 9 -2.39 -39.89 -26.65
N ALA A 10 -2.42 -38.58 -26.46
CA ALA A 10 -1.45 -37.67 -27.04
C ALA A 10 -0.13 -37.79 -26.26
N ASN A 11 0.87 -38.28 -26.98
CA ASN A 11 2.26 -38.41 -26.60
C ASN A 11 2.84 -37.01 -26.32
N ALA A 12 2.96 -36.61 -25.06
CA ALA A 12 3.65 -35.39 -24.65
C ALA A 12 5.16 -35.66 -24.71
N GLY A 13 5.77 -35.28 -25.83
CA GLY A 13 7.22 -35.19 -25.95
C GLY A 13 7.77 -34.24 -24.89
N GLY A 14 8.64 -34.78 -24.05
CA GLY A 14 9.50 -33.99 -23.17
C GLY A 14 10.33 -33.04 -24.03
N ILE A 15 9.99 -31.76 -23.96
CA ILE A 15 10.93 -30.69 -24.31
C ILE A 15 11.81 -30.56 -23.07
N ASP A 16 12.95 -31.25 -23.11
CA ASP A 16 14.10 -30.92 -22.28
C ASP A 16 14.57 -29.52 -22.72
N ASP A 17 13.96 -28.47 -22.16
CA ASP A 17 14.49 -27.11 -22.13
C ASP A 17 15.69 -27.10 -21.15
N ASP A 18 16.73 -27.88 -21.46
CA ASP A 18 18.05 -27.88 -20.82
C ASP A 18 18.99 -26.91 -21.55
N ASP A 19 18.45 -25.73 -21.89
CA ASP A 19 19.23 -24.60 -22.37
C ASP A 19 19.69 -23.82 -21.15
N GLY A 20 21.01 -23.72 -20.96
CA GLY A 20 21.71 -23.17 -19.80
C GLY A 20 21.37 -21.71 -19.48
N ARG A 21 20.13 -21.48 -19.03
CA ARG A 21 19.64 -20.25 -18.44
C ARG A 21 20.27 -20.16 -17.07
N GLU A 22 21.26 -19.28 -16.91
CA GLU A 22 21.64 -18.78 -15.59
C GLU A 22 20.36 -18.30 -14.90
N ALA A 23 19.86 -19.13 -13.99
CA ALA A 23 18.72 -18.80 -13.17
C ALA A 23 19.12 -17.56 -12.39
N MET A 24 18.56 -16.41 -12.77
CA MET A 24 18.62 -15.18 -11.98
C MET A 24 18.39 -15.57 -10.52
N SER A 25 19.33 -15.21 -9.63
CA SER A 25 19.25 -15.64 -8.24
C SER A 25 17.86 -15.35 -7.68
N SER A 26 17.29 -16.31 -6.95
CA SER A 26 15.92 -16.22 -6.44
C SER A 26 15.68 -14.92 -5.66
N GLU A 27 16.71 -14.43 -4.97
CA GLU A 27 16.73 -13.15 -4.24
C GLU A 27 16.64 -11.92 -5.16
N LEU A 28 17.41 -11.89 -6.25
CA LEU A 28 17.36 -10.80 -7.22
C LEU A 28 15.98 -10.76 -7.90
N GLY A 29 15.44 -11.93 -8.24
CA GLY A 29 14.12 -12.02 -8.84
C GLY A 29 13.01 -11.53 -7.90
N ALA A 30 13.07 -11.90 -6.61
CA ALA A 30 12.14 -11.41 -5.60
C ALA A 30 12.24 -9.88 -5.41
N SER A 31 13.45 -9.33 -5.42
CA SER A 31 13.69 -7.89 -5.28
C SER A 31 13.14 -7.10 -6.48
N ILE A 32 13.35 -7.59 -7.70
CA ILE A 32 12.82 -6.99 -8.93
C ILE A 32 11.29 -6.98 -8.90
N LEU A 33 10.66 -8.08 -8.47
CA LEU A 33 9.21 -8.15 -8.34
C LEU A 33 8.66 -7.15 -7.32
N VAL A 34 9.30 -7.03 -6.15
CA VAL A 34 8.90 -6.05 -5.13
C VAL A 34 9.03 -4.63 -5.69
N ALA A 35 10.15 -4.31 -6.35
CA ALA A 35 10.37 -3.00 -6.95
C ALA A 35 9.32 -2.68 -8.03
N TYR A 36 9.11 -3.60 -8.97
CA TYR A 36 8.11 -3.47 -10.03
C TYR A 36 6.70 -3.25 -9.48
N ARG A 37 6.27 -4.10 -8.54
CA ARG A 37 4.94 -3.96 -7.93
C ARG A 37 4.81 -2.66 -7.15
N SER A 38 5.86 -2.22 -6.45
CA SER A 38 5.87 -0.96 -5.70
C SER A 38 5.76 0.25 -6.64
N ILE A 39 6.51 0.26 -7.74
CA ILE A 39 6.41 1.32 -8.77
C ILE A 39 5.00 1.33 -9.38
N GLY A 40 4.47 0.15 -9.73
CA GLY A 40 3.13 0.01 -10.28
C GLY A 40 2.05 0.55 -9.33
N LEU A 41 2.13 0.23 -8.04
CA LEU A 41 1.23 0.78 -7.01
C LEU A 41 1.36 2.30 -6.88
N GLY A 42 2.58 2.82 -6.92
CA GLY A 42 2.86 4.26 -6.89
C GLY A 42 2.18 4.98 -8.05
N THR A 43 2.41 4.49 -9.28
CA THR A 43 1.83 5.07 -10.49
C THR A 43 0.31 5.00 -10.47
N PHE A 44 -0.25 3.85 -10.09
CA PHE A 44 -1.70 3.66 -9.96
C PHE A 44 -2.31 4.63 -8.94
N GLY A 45 -1.72 4.69 -7.74
CA GLY A 45 -2.18 5.54 -6.67
C GLY A 45 -2.10 7.03 -7.02
N ALA A 46 -1.00 7.47 -7.66
CA ALA A 46 -0.86 8.84 -8.14
C ALA A 46 -1.89 9.19 -9.22
N ALA A 47 -2.08 8.32 -10.22
CA ALA A 47 -3.05 8.53 -11.29
C ALA A 47 -4.49 8.59 -10.77
N MET A 48 -4.86 7.65 -9.91
CA MET A 48 -6.19 7.58 -9.32
C MET A 48 -6.48 8.77 -8.37
N ARG A 49 -5.49 9.20 -7.58
CA ARG A 49 -5.62 10.42 -6.76
C ARG A 49 -5.73 11.67 -7.61
N PHE A 50 -4.94 11.77 -8.66
CA PHE A 50 -5.06 12.87 -9.61
C PHE A 50 -6.46 12.94 -10.21
N ALA A 51 -6.98 11.83 -10.75
CA ALA A 51 -8.33 11.77 -11.30
C ALA A 51 -9.42 12.05 -10.26
N GLY A 52 -9.20 11.62 -9.01
CA GLY A 52 -10.12 11.83 -7.88
C GLY A 52 -10.02 13.20 -7.20
N MET A 53 -9.17 14.11 -7.66
CA MET A 53 -8.90 15.37 -6.96
C MET A 53 -10.11 16.24 -6.65
N PRO A 54 -11.11 16.39 -7.54
CA PRO A 54 -12.33 17.12 -7.21
C PRO A 54 -13.05 16.52 -5.99
N LEU A 55 -13.14 15.19 -5.92
CA LEU A 55 -13.74 14.49 -4.78
C LEU A 55 -12.86 14.62 -3.53
N GLU A 56 -11.54 14.60 -3.68
CA GLU A 56 -10.60 14.82 -2.57
C GLU A 56 -10.76 16.20 -1.95
N LYS A 57 -10.87 17.25 -2.76
CA LYS A 57 -11.12 18.62 -2.27
C LYS A 57 -12.47 18.78 -1.58
N ILE A 58 -13.53 18.21 -2.16
CA ILE A 58 -14.87 18.19 -1.53
C ILE A 58 -14.78 17.54 -0.15
N ALA A 59 -14.17 16.34 -0.07
CA ALA A 59 -14.05 15.60 1.17
C ALA A 59 -13.16 16.33 2.20
N LEU A 60 -12.10 17.02 1.78
CA LEU A 60 -11.28 17.86 2.67
C LEU A 60 -12.10 18.99 3.29
N PHE A 61 -12.86 19.74 2.48
CA PHE A 61 -13.70 20.83 3.01
C PHE A 61 -14.79 20.31 3.94
N MET A 62 -15.46 19.21 3.59
CA MET A 62 -16.50 18.60 4.43
C MET A 62 -16.00 18.14 5.79
N ASN A 63 -14.71 17.78 5.91
CA ASN A 63 -14.11 17.33 7.17
C ASN A 63 -13.41 18.44 7.93
N SER A 64 -13.30 19.64 7.35
CA SER A 64 -12.74 20.82 8.00
C SER A 64 -13.79 21.57 8.81
N SER A 65 -13.34 22.44 9.72
CA SER A 65 -14.24 23.36 10.42
C SER A 65 -14.85 24.45 9.52
N GLN A 66 -14.47 24.53 8.23
CA GLN A 66 -14.96 25.56 7.29
C GLN A 66 -16.39 25.29 6.82
N VAL A 67 -16.87 24.06 6.94
CA VAL A 67 -18.20 23.65 6.54
C VAL A 67 -18.97 23.22 7.80
N THR A 68 -20.01 23.95 8.16
CA THR A 68 -20.84 23.70 9.35
C THR A 68 -22.32 23.88 9.04
N GLY A 69 -23.19 23.39 9.94
CA GLY A 69 -24.64 23.52 9.79
C GLY A 69 -25.25 22.59 8.74
N SER A 70 -26.36 23.00 8.13
CA SER A 70 -27.08 22.26 7.09
C SER A 70 -26.44 22.42 5.71
N ASN A 71 -26.71 21.48 4.79
CA ASN A 71 -26.21 21.51 3.41
C ASN A 71 -24.68 21.49 3.25
N GLN A 72 -23.97 20.80 4.15
CA GLN A 72 -22.51 20.70 4.15
C GLN A 72 -21.91 20.27 2.81
N PHE A 73 -22.55 19.32 2.13
CA PHE A 73 -22.12 18.85 0.82
C PHE A 73 -22.17 19.97 -0.23
N ALA A 74 -23.29 20.69 -0.33
CA ALA A 74 -23.43 21.80 -1.27
C ALA A 74 -22.43 22.93 -0.98
N GLN A 75 -22.21 23.25 0.30
CA GLN A 75 -21.19 24.22 0.72
C GLN A 75 -19.79 23.78 0.27
N SER A 76 -19.44 22.50 0.47
CA SER A 76 -18.13 21.97 0.09
C SER A 76 -17.90 21.95 -1.42
N ILE A 77 -18.93 21.64 -2.22
CA ILE A 77 -18.87 21.74 -3.70
C ILE A 77 -18.63 23.20 -4.10
N ARG A 78 -19.41 24.13 -3.53
CA ARG A 78 -19.27 25.57 -3.83
C ARG A 78 -17.88 26.09 -3.50
N LEU A 79 -17.30 25.67 -2.38
CA LEU A 79 -15.93 26.03 -2.00
C LEU A 79 -14.90 25.40 -2.95
N THR A 80 -15.08 24.13 -3.32
CA THR A 80 -14.18 23.39 -4.22
C THR A 80 -14.06 24.03 -5.60
N PHE A 81 -15.16 24.51 -6.16
CA PHE A 81 -15.22 25.07 -7.51
C PHE A 81 -15.39 26.59 -7.54
N ARG A 82 -15.13 27.28 -6.43
CA ARG A 82 -15.31 28.73 -6.31
C ARG A 82 -14.55 29.52 -7.38
N GLU A 83 -13.37 29.02 -7.78
CA GLU A 83 -12.49 29.67 -8.75
C GLU A 83 -12.53 29.01 -10.15
N GLY A 84 -13.54 28.17 -10.40
CA GLY A 84 -13.76 27.47 -11.68
C GLY A 84 -13.59 25.95 -11.61
N PRO A 85 -13.90 25.24 -12.71
CA PRO A 85 -13.92 23.76 -12.76
C PRO A 85 -12.54 23.12 -12.56
N LEU A 86 -11.46 23.84 -12.89
CA LEU A 86 -10.08 23.37 -12.73
C LEU A 86 -9.44 23.80 -11.40
N ALA A 87 -10.15 24.56 -10.55
CA ALA A 87 -9.65 24.99 -9.25
C ALA A 87 -9.12 23.84 -8.36
N PRO A 88 -9.74 22.64 -8.33
CA PRO A 88 -9.24 21.53 -7.53
C PRO A 88 -7.85 21.05 -7.95
N TYR A 89 -7.48 21.20 -9.22
CA TYR A 89 -6.21 20.74 -9.75
C TYR A 89 -5.06 21.73 -9.55
N ARG A 90 -5.36 23.00 -9.26
CA ARG A 90 -4.32 24.05 -9.04
C ARG A 90 -3.40 23.76 -7.86
N VAL A 91 -3.87 22.97 -6.89
CA VAL A 91 -3.05 22.56 -5.74
C VAL A 91 -2.18 21.33 -6.03
N VAL A 92 -2.30 20.73 -7.22
CA VAL A 92 -1.51 19.57 -7.62
C VAL A 92 -0.21 20.04 -8.27
N GLY A 93 0.82 20.20 -7.46
CA GLY A 93 2.18 20.41 -7.95
C GLY A 93 2.93 19.08 -8.20
N PRO A 94 4.13 19.13 -8.80
CA PRO A 94 5.00 17.96 -8.94
C PRO A 94 5.27 17.25 -7.61
N ALA A 95 5.45 18.00 -6.52
CA ALA A 95 5.62 17.46 -5.18
C ALA A 95 4.42 16.62 -4.71
N SER A 96 3.19 17.01 -5.08
CA SER A 96 1.98 16.24 -4.76
C SER A 96 1.95 14.89 -5.49
N LEU A 97 2.34 14.88 -6.77
CA LEU A 97 2.43 13.66 -7.58
C LEU A 97 3.50 12.71 -7.05
N VAL A 98 4.69 13.23 -6.74
CA VAL A 98 5.78 12.46 -6.13
C VAL A 98 5.35 11.92 -4.77
N ALA A 99 4.70 12.74 -3.94
CA ALA A 99 4.22 12.30 -2.63
C ALA A 99 3.15 11.20 -2.74
N TRP A 100 2.21 11.30 -3.68
CA TRP A 100 1.25 10.21 -3.90
C TRP A 100 1.94 8.96 -4.42
N PHE A 101 2.81 9.09 -5.41
CA PHE A 101 3.59 7.97 -5.94
C PHE A 101 4.33 7.27 -4.81
N MET A 102 5.11 8.02 -4.03
CA MET A 102 5.87 7.46 -2.92
C MET A 102 5.00 6.90 -1.82
N ALA A 103 3.86 7.51 -1.49
CA ALA A 103 2.94 6.97 -0.48
C ALA A 103 2.46 5.56 -0.84
N TYR A 104 1.97 5.36 -2.08
CA TYR A 104 1.47 4.05 -2.49
C TYR A 104 2.60 3.04 -2.80
N SER A 105 3.74 3.51 -3.33
CA SER A 105 4.93 2.66 -3.52
C SER A 105 5.50 2.17 -2.20
N VAL A 106 5.70 3.09 -1.24
CA VAL A 106 6.24 2.77 0.08
C VAL A 106 5.27 1.91 0.86
N MET A 107 3.96 2.19 0.84
CA MET A 107 2.98 1.38 1.56
C MET A 107 3.03 -0.10 1.12
N GLY A 108 3.00 -0.38 -0.19
CA GLY A 108 3.05 -1.76 -0.69
C GLY A 108 4.39 -2.46 -0.46
N MET A 109 5.50 -1.73 -0.59
CA MET A 109 6.85 -2.23 -0.32
C MET A 109 7.05 -2.53 1.17
N SER A 110 6.79 -1.53 2.02
CA SER A 110 7.05 -1.57 3.45
C SER A 110 6.24 -2.66 4.12
N PHE A 111 4.98 -2.81 3.75
CA PHE A 111 4.14 -3.86 4.29
C PHE A 111 4.67 -5.26 3.95
N GLN A 112 5.01 -5.53 2.68
CA GLN A 112 5.61 -6.83 2.31
C GLN A 112 6.96 -7.06 2.98
N PHE A 113 7.79 -6.02 3.10
CA PHE A 113 9.07 -6.09 3.77
C PHE A 113 8.90 -6.46 5.25
N PHE A 114 8.07 -5.72 5.99
CA PHE A 114 7.83 -5.99 7.41
C PHE A 114 7.11 -7.32 7.63
N ASP A 115 6.13 -7.68 6.79
CA ASP A 115 5.48 -8.99 6.89
C ASP A 115 6.48 -10.13 6.70
N ARG A 116 7.38 -10.06 5.71
CA ARG A 116 8.41 -11.10 5.50
C ARG A 116 9.45 -11.15 6.60
N VAL A 117 9.99 -9.99 7.02
CA VAL A 117 10.99 -9.94 8.10
C VAL A 117 10.41 -10.46 9.41
N LEU A 118 9.19 -10.06 9.77
CA LEU A 118 8.53 -10.54 10.98
C LEU A 118 8.12 -12.01 10.85
N SER A 119 7.69 -12.46 9.68
CA SER A 119 7.39 -13.87 9.42
C SER A 119 8.62 -14.75 9.64
N ALA A 120 9.76 -14.37 9.05
CA ALA A 120 11.03 -15.08 9.24
C ALA A 120 11.51 -15.02 10.70
N GLY A 121 11.45 -13.85 11.35
CA GLY A 121 11.91 -13.69 12.73
C GLY A 121 11.04 -14.40 13.77
N LEU A 122 9.74 -14.60 13.49
CA LEU A 122 8.80 -15.26 14.40
C LEU A 122 8.55 -16.73 14.05
N GLY A 123 9.07 -17.22 12.92
CA GLY A 123 8.82 -18.58 12.42
C GLY A 123 7.34 -18.80 12.08
N VAL A 124 6.69 -17.83 11.44
CA VAL A 124 5.30 -17.92 10.99
C VAL A 124 5.18 -17.62 9.51
N ASP A 125 4.11 -18.07 8.88
CA ASP A 125 3.89 -17.86 7.45
C ASP A 125 3.53 -16.39 7.13
N PRO A 126 3.97 -15.84 5.98
CA PRO A 126 3.52 -14.54 5.50
C PRO A 126 2.02 -14.52 5.20
N VAL A 127 1.44 -13.31 5.07
CA VAL A 127 0.03 -13.20 4.67
C VAL A 127 -0.10 -13.56 3.18
N TRP A 128 -1.27 -14.06 2.78
CA TRP A 128 -1.51 -14.45 1.38
C TRP A 128 -1.54 -13.23 0.45
N TYR A 129 -0.77 -13.33 -0.64
CA TYR A 129 -0.73 -12.32 -1.70
C TYR A 129 -0.74 -12.97 -3.09
N GLY A 130 -1.06 -12.17 -4.10
CA GLY A 130 -1.11 -12.58 -5.50
C GLY A 130 -2.14 -13.68 -5.73
N ARG A 131 -1.71 -14.72 -6.43
CA ARG A 131 -2.56 -15.87 -6.78
C ARG A 131 -3.00 -16.67 -5.56
N GLU A 132 -2.21 -16.68 -4.49
CA GLU A 132 -2.52 -17.43 -3.27
C GLU A 132 -3.84 -17.01 -2.61
N VAL A 133 -4.31 -15.79 -2.86
CA VAL A 133 -5.61 -15.30 -2.36
C VAL A 133 -6.79 -16.05 -3.00
N MET A 134 -6.61 -16.53 -4.24
CA MET A 134 -7.62 -17.21 -5.03
C MET A 134 -7.66 -18.71 -4.76
N ASP A 135 -6.56 -19.27 -4.27
CA ASP A 135 -6.46 -20.68 -3.97
C ASP A 135 -7.40 -21.07 -2.82
N PRO A 136 -7.90 -22.32 -2.82
CA PRO A 136 -8.65 -22.82 -1.69
C PRO A 136 -7.81 -22.67 -0.42
N PRO A 137 -8.43 -22.30 0.71
CA PRO A 137 -7.72 -22.34 1.98
C PRO A 137 -7.23 -23.77 2.17
N THR A 138 -5.92 -23.92 2.36
CA THR A 138 -5.34 -25.20 2.75
C THR A 138 -6.10 -25.65 3.99
N THR A 139 -6.65 -26.87 3.98
CA THR A 139 -7.49 -27.45 5.04
C THR A 139 -6.76 -27.59 6.38
N LEU A 140 -5.48 -27.28 6.40
CA LEU A 140 -4.66 -27.20 7.58
C LEU A 140 -4.33 -25.72 7.83
N PRO A 141 -4.58 -25.19 9.04
CA PRO A 141 -4.08 -23.87 9.40
C PRO A 141 -2.56 -23.82 9.13
N PRO A 142 -2.00 -22.64 8.80
CA PRO A 142 -0.56 -22.42 8.69
C PRO A 142 0.11 -22.84 10.01
N GLY A 143 0.53 -24.10 10.11
CA GLY A 143 0.70 -24.79 11.39
C GLY A 143 0.74 -26.31 11.34
N ALA A 144 0.13 -26.97 10.33
CA ALA A 144 0.20 -28.44 10.22
C ALA A 144 1.03 -28.95 9.03
N ARG A 145 1.92 -28.10 8.48
CA ARG A 145 3.14 -28.63 7.87
C ARG A 145 4.10 -28.92 9.02
N GLY A 146 3.96 -30.12 9.60
CA GLY A 146 5.16 -30.83 10.00
C GLY A 146 5.93 -31.04 8.70
N GLU A 147 6.98 -30.26 8.50
CA GLU A 147 8.12 -30.83 7.80
C GLU A 147 8.56 -32.01 8.68
N ASP A 148 8.80 -33.14 8.02
CA ASP A 148 9.20 -34.42 8.61
C ASP A 148 8.01 -35.30 9.02
N GLY A 149 7.59 -36.12 8.07
CA GLY A 149 6.90 -37.37 8.37
C GLY A 149 7.86 -38.34 9.06
N GLU A 150 8.04 -38.14 10.37
CA GLU A 150 8.52 -39.18 11.27
C GLU A 150 7.55 -39.30 12.44
N ASP A 151 6.91 -40.47 12.51
CA ASP A 151 6.08 -40.91 13.62
C ASP A 151 6.87 -40.80 14.94
N GLY A 152 6.49 -39.91 15.85
CA GLY A 152 7.18 -39.81 17.13
C GLY A 152 6.68 -38.74 18.09
N ASP A 153 5.90 -39.18 19.07
CA ASP A 153 5.68 -38.57 20.39
C ASP A 153 4.60 -37.47 20.48
N ASP A 154 3.41 -37.89 20.96
CA ASP A 154 2.21 -37.12 21.30
C ASP A 154 2.40 -36.24 22.56
N GLY A 155 3.51 -35.50 22.61
CA GLY A 155 4.06 -34.96 23.84
C GLY A 155 3.92 -33.45 24.10
N ASP A 156 3.55 -32.58 23.15
CA ASP A 156 3.38 -31.13 23.46
C ASP A 156 2.66 -30.29 22.38
N ALA A 157 1.76 -30.88 21.59
CA ALA A 157 1.16 -30.21 20.41
C ALA A 157 0.27 -28.98 20.73
N THR A 158 -0.16 -28.84 21.99
CA THR A 158 -1.05 -27.72 22.40
C THR A 158 -0.28 -26.45 22.75
N GLY A 159 0.93 -26.57 23.32
CA GLY A 159 1.81 -25.45 23.63
C GLY A 159 2.28 -24.72 22.36
N ASP A 160 2.74 -25.48 21.37
CA ASP A 160 3.30 -24.93 20.13
C ASP A 160 2.23 -24.23 19.26
N THR A 161 1.01 -24.78 19.22
CA THR A 161 -0.11 -24.16 18.49
C THR A 161 -0.51 -22.80 19.08
N SER A 162 -0.51 -22.65 20.41
CA SER A 162 -0.86 -21.38 21.08
C SER A 162 0.22 -20.31 20.88
N SER A 163 1.49 -20.70 20.99
CA SER A 163 2.65 -19.86 20.74
C SER A 163 2.68 -19.37 19.29
N ARG A 164 2.50 -20.27 18.31
CA ARG A 164 2.44 -19.91 16.89
C ARG A 164 1.28 -18.96 16.58
N ARG A 165 0.10 -19.16 17.16
CA ARG A 165 -1.04 -18.23 17.01
C ARG A 165 -0.71 -16.85 17.57
N ALA A 166 -0.11 -16.78 18.76
CA ALA A 166 0.30 -15.51 19.36
C ALA A 166 1.30 -14.76 18.47
N ARG A 167 2.27 -15.48 17.90
CA ARG A 167 3.26 -14.92 16.94
C ARG A 167 2.59 -14.42 15.66
N THR A 168 1.65 -15.17 15.09
CA THR A 168 0.89 -14.74 13.91
C THR A 168 0.08 -13.48 14.22
N VAL A 169 -0.63 -13.43 15.36
CA VAL A 169 -1.39 -12.24 15.79
C VAL A 169 -0.46 -11.04 15.98
N ALA A 170 0.67 -11.22 16.66
CA ALA A 170 1.65 -10.16 16.86
C ALA A 170 2.16 -9.61 15.52
N LYS A 171 2.52 -10.49 14.58
CA LYS A 171 2.92 -10.11 13.23
C LYS A 171 1.83 -9.31 12.51
N THR A 172 0.59 -9.82 12.52
CA THR A 172 -0.56 -9.21 11.86
C THR A 172 -0.85 -7.80 12.40
N ILE A 173 -0.51 -7.51 13.65
CA ILE A 173 -0.61 -6.18 14.25
C ILE A 173 0.60 -5.31 13.88
N LEU A 174 1.83 -5.85 14.03
CA LEU A 174 3.06 -5.08 13.88
C LEU A 174 3.37 -4.69 12.44
N ALA A 175 3.15 -5.57 11.46
CA ALA A 175 3.49 -5.28 10.07
C ALA A 175 2.73 -4.05 9.52
N PRO A 176 1.40 -3.91 9.70
CA PRO A 176 0.68 -2.71 9.31
C PRO A 176 1.12 -1.45 10.08
N VAL A 177 1.47 -1.56 11.37
CA VAL A 177 1.94 -0.42 12.18
C VAL A 177 3.26 0.12 11.64
N LEU A 178 4.22 -0.76 11.36
CA LEU A 178 5.52 -0.37 10.82
C LEU A 178 5.38 0.21 9.41
N ALA A 179 4.59 -0.44 8.56
CA ALA A 179 4.34 0.02 7.19
C ALA A 179 3.66 1.40 7.15
N ALA A 180 2.58 1.57 7.92
CA ALA A 180 1.85 2.83 8.00
C ALA A 180 2.69 3.95 8.60
N SER A 181 3.54 3.64 9.60
CA SER A 181 4.46 4.63 10.17
C SER A 181 5.45 5.15 9.14
N LEU A 182 6.02 4.26 8.33
CA LEU A 182 6.95 4.63 7.25
C LEU A 182 6.24 5.40 6.14
N GLU A 183 5.04 4.99 5.74
CA GLU A 183 4.22 5.74 4.79
C GLU A 183 3.93 7.16 5.31
N SER A 184 3.53 7.30 6.57
CA SER A 184 3.20 8.59 7.17
C SER A 184 4.39 9.54 7.26
N VAL A 185 5.63 9.04 7.37
CA VAL A 185 6.83 9.88 7.31
C VAL A 185 6.92 10.59 5.96
N VAL A 186 6.57 9.89 4.88
CA VAL A 186 6.62 10.41 3.51
C VAL A 186 5.37 11.24 3.17
N ALA A 187 4.19 10.72 3.52
CA ALA A 187 2.92 11.25 3.06
C ALA A 187 2.36 12.39 3.92
N ASN A 188 2.60 12.40 5.24
CA ASN A 188 1.93 13.34 6.14
C ASN A 188 2.32 14.79 5.84
N ARG A 189 3.62 15.07 5.61
CA ARG A 189 4.09 16.43 5.28
C ARG A 189 3.41 16.98 4.03
N ALA A 190 3.30 16.16 2.98
CA ALA A 190 2.61 16.52 1.75
C ALA A 190 1.10 16.73 1.96
N GLU A 191 0.45 15.91 2.79
CA GLU A 191 -0.95 16.12 3.17
C GLU A 191 -1.17 17.46 3.89
N VAL A 192 -0.29 17.82 4.85
CA VAL A 192 -0.38 19.10 5.56
C VAL A 192 -0.13 20.28 4.60
N GLN A 193 0.83 20.16 3.67
CA GLN A 193 1.06 21.17 2.62
C GLN A 193 -0.15 21.36 1.73
N ARG A 194 -0.88 20.30 1.36
CA ARG A 194 -2.12 20.42 0.57
C ARG A 194 -3.27 21.05 1.36
N TYR A 195 -3.29 20.87 2.69
CA TYR A 195 -4.32 21.42 3.56
C TYR A 195 -4.14 22.93 3.76
N PHE A 196 -2.94 23.37 4.17
CA PHE A 196 -2.67 24.78 4.51
C PHE A 196 -1.95 25.59 3.43
N GLY A 197 -1.24 24.93 2.51
CA GLY A 197 -0.24 25.53 1.64
C GLY A 197 1.17 25.54 2.25
N PRO A 198 2.24 25.62 1.42
CA PRO A 198 3.62 25.64 1.89
C PRO A 198 3.96 26.76 2.90
N PRO A 199 3.53 28.03 2.71
CA PRO A 199 3.91 29.13 3.61
C PRO A 199 3.40 28.92 5.04
N ARG A 200 2.16 28.44 5.16
CA ARG A 200 1.49 28.28 6.45
C ARG A 200 1.96 27.03 7.19
N LEU A 201 2.39 25.98 6.48
CA LEU A 201 3.12 24.88 7.10
C LEU A 201 4.45 25.36 7.67
N ALA A 202 5.23 26.14 6.92
CA ALA A 202 6.52 26.64 7.41
C ALA A 202 6.37 27.49 8.68
N GLU A 203 5.33 28.34 8.73
CA GLU A 203 4.96 29.10 9.93
C GLU A 203 4.62 28.19 11.13
N LEU A 204 3.85 27.12 10.89
CA LEU A 204 3.50 26.11 11.90
C LEU A 204 4.75 25.38 12.43
N GLU A 205 5.62 24.92 11.53
CA GLU A 205 6.86 24.19 11.89
C GLU A 205 7.85 25.06 12.66
N ALA A 206 7.95 26.34 12.29
CA ALA A 206 8.78 27.31 13.00
C ALA A 206 8.31 27.48 14.44
N ARG A 207 6.99 27.58 14.65
CA ARG A 207 6.38 27.78 15.98
C ARG A 207 6.40 26.55 16.88
N LEU A 208 6.32 25.35 16.32
CA LEU A 208 6.40 24.09 17.06
C LEU A 208 7.76 23.87 17.75
N GLY A 209 8.80 24.61 17.34
CA GLY A 209 10.13 24.50 17.96
C GLY A 209 10.80 23.14 17.78
N TRP A 210 10.26 22.27 16.91
CA TRP A 210 10.82 20.95 16.66
C TRP A 210 12.22 21.05 16.05
N ASN A 211 13.11 20.12 16.41
CA ASN A 211 14.41 20.03 15.79
C ASN A 211 14.28 19.69 14.28
N PRO A 212 15.29 19.97 13.44
CA PRO A 212 15.18 19.76 12.00
C PRO A 212 14.80 18.33 11.58
N ILE A 213 15.28 17.32 12.31
CA ILE A 213 15.01 15.90 12.04
C ILE A 213 13.53 15.60 12.34
N SER A 214 13.02 16.02 13.49
CA SER A 214 11.63 15.84 13.88
C SER A 214 10.68 16.59 12.94
N ARG A 215 11.04 17.80 12.49
CA ARG A 215 10.28 18.53 11.46
C ARG A 215 10.21 17.76 10.15
N TYR A 216 11.32 17.14 9.74
CA TYR A 216 11.39 16.40 8.50
C TYR A 216 10.58 15.09 8.57
N LEU A 217 10.76 14.32 9.65
CA LEU A 217 10.17 12.98 9.80
C LEU A 217 8.72 13.01 10.26
N PHE A 218 8.40 13.90 11.20
CA PHE A 218 7.12 13.92 11.89
C PHE A 218 6.48 15.27 11.61
N ALA A 219 5.74 15.39 10.51
CA ALA A 219 4.93 16.58 10.27
C ALA A 219 3.80 16.70 11.32
N PRO A 220 3.17 17.89 11.50
CA PRO A 220 2.09 18.06 12.47
C PRO A 220 0.97 17.03 12.33
N ALA A 221 0.36 16.65 13.46
CA ALA A 221 -0.68 15.63 13.56
C ALA A 221 -0.28 14.21 13.08
N TYR A 222 1.03 13.90 13.04
CA TYR A 222 1.57 12.59 12.63
C TYR A 222 0.83 11.39 13.23
N GLY A 223 0.55 11.39 14.55
CA GLY A 223 -0.10 10.25 15.20
C GLY A 223 -1.48 9.90 14.63
N ALA A 224 -2.30 10.91 14.31
CA ALA A 224 -3.61 10.68 13.68
C ALA A 224 -3.48 10.21 12.23
N ASN A 225 -2.44 10.67 11.52
CA ASN A 225 -2.14 10.20 10.17
C ASN A 225 -1.71 8.73 10.17
N VAL A 226 -0.80 8.34 11.09
CA VAL A 226 -0.39 6.94 11.28
C VAL A 226 -1.59 6.07 11.63
N ALA A 227 -2.40 6.47 12.60
CA ALA A 227 -3.58 5.69 13.00
C ALA A 227 -4.54 5.45 11.82
N ARG A 228 -4.79 6.46 11.00
CA ARG A 228 -5.53 6.31 9.74
C ARG A 228 -4.86 5.29 8.81
N ASN A 229 -3.56 5.45 8.54
CA ASN A 229 -2.85 4.59 7.59
C ASN A 229 -2.75 3.15 8.09
N VAL A 230 -2.66 2.91 9.41
CA VAL A 230 -2.73 1.57 10.01
C VAL A 230 -4.06 0.90 9.69
N ILE A 231 -5.18 1.62 9.85
CA ILE A 231 -6.51 1.08 9.53
C ILE A 231 -6.60 0.74 8.04
N MET A 232 -6.09 1.62 7.17
CA MET A 232 -6.10 1.39 5.73
C MET A 232 -5.23 0.19 5.33
N CYS A 233 -4.02 0.11 5.85
CA CYS A 233 -3.08 -0.97 5.61
C CYS A 233 -3.66 -2.31 6.07
N ASN A 234 -4.21 -2.36 7.29
CA ASN A 234 -4.94 -3.54 7.79
C ASN A 234 -6.07 -3.94 6.85
N THR A 235 -6.87 -2.99 6.39
CA THR A 235 -8.01 -3.28 5.52
C THR A 235 -7.56 -3.88 4.19
N SER A 236 -6.60 -3.25 3.52
CA SER A 236 -6.17 -3.63 2.18
C SER A 236 -5.32 -4.90 2.15
N PHE A 237 -4.45 -5.10 3.14
CA PHE A 237 -3.45 -6.16 3.09
C PHE A 237 -3.64 -7.30 4.09
N ILE A 238 -4.43 -7.11 5.15
CA ILE A 238 -4.71 -8.14 6.14
C ILE A 238 -6.15 -8.62 6.00
N LEU A 239 -7.12 -7.75 6.31
CA LEU A 239 -8.52 -8.12 6.43
C LEU A 239 -9.05 -8.61 5.09
N THR A 240 -8.94 -7.80 4.02
CA THR A 240 -9.50 -8.16 2.71
C THR A 240 -8.95 -9.49 2.19
N PRO A 241 -7.62 -9.72 2.12
CA PRO A 241 -7.10 -10.98 1.60
C PRO A 241 -7.45 -12.18 2.48
N ILE A 242 -7.35 -12.05 3.80
CA ILE A 242 -7.64 -13.14 4.75
C ILE A 242 -9.12 -13.51 4.70
N THR A 243 -10.02 -12.53 4.81
CA THR A 243 -11.45 -12.82 4.86
C THR A 243 -11.99 -13.26 3.50
N TYR A 244 -11.43 -12.73 2.41
CA TYR A 244 -11.76 -13.22 1.07
C TYR A 244 -11.31 -14.66 0.87
N LYS A 245 -10.08 -15.02 1.29
CA LYS A 245 -9.60 -16.39 1.15
C LYS A 245 -10.40 -17.38 1.99
N LEU A 246 -10.68 -17.05 3.25
CA LEU A 246 -11.28 -17.96 4.22
C LEU A 246 -12.80 -18.05 4.13
N TYR A 247 -13.50 -16.95 3.83
CA TYR A 247 -14.96 -16.90 3.96
C TYR A 247 -15.71 -16.66 2.64
N PHE A 248 -15.03 -16.22 1.56
CA PHE A 248 -15.69 -16.03 0.27
C PHE A 248 -15.87 -17.39 -0.43
N PRO A 249 -17.07 -17.71 -0.95
CA PRO A 249 -17.33 -19.00 -1.58
C PRO A 249 -16.37 -19.28 -2.75
N GLN A 250 -15.70 -20.43 -2.71
CA GLN A 250 -14.59 -20.76 -3.61
C GLN A 250 -15.04 -20.78 -5.08
N GLU A 251 -16.22 -21.30 -5.35
CA GLU A 251 -16.83 -21.39 -6.68
C GLU A 251 -17.21 -20.02 -7.28
N ARG A 252 -17.24 -18.97 -6.44
CA ARG A 252 -17.53 -17.59 -6.86
C ARG A 252 -16.29 -16.69 -6.87
N LYS A 253 -15.13 -17.21 -6.47
CA LYS A 253 -13.89 -16.44 -6.49
C LYS A 253 -13.52 -16.14 -7.94
N SER A 254 -13.39 -14.85 -8.22
CA SER A 254 -12.95 -14.32 -9.51
C SER A 254 -12.28 -12.97 -9.26
N GLN A 255 -11.56 -12.49 -10.27
CA GLN A 255 -10.93 -11.16 -10.18
C GLN A 255 -11.98 -10.06 -9.93
N GLY A 256 -13.16 -10.19 -10.56
CA GLY A 256 -14.27 -9.27 -10.37
C GLY A 256 -14.86 -9.35 -8.95
N SER A 257 -14.98 -10.55 -8.37
CA SER A 257 -15.50 -10.68 -7.01
C SER A 257 -14.50 -10.19 -5.96
N LEU A 258 -13.18 -10.36 -6.17
CA LEU A 258 -12.16 -9.76 -5.31
C LEU A 258 -12.21 -8.23 -5.36
N PHE A 259 -12.41 -7.63 -6.55
CA PHE A 259 -12.61 -6.19 -6.68
C PHE A 259 -13.83 -5.70 -5.88
N CYS A 260 -15.00 -6.31 -6.09
CA CYS A 260 -16.22 -5.92 -5.39
C CYS A 260 -16.11 -6.14 -3.87
N TYR A 261 -15.49 -7.25 -3.46
CA TYR A 261 -15.27 -7.55 -2.05
C TYR A 261 -14.31 -6.55 -1.40
N GLY A 262 -13.19 -6.23 -2.05
CA GLY A 262 -12.25 -5.21 -1.59
C GLY A 262 -12.89 -3.83 -1.50
N MET A 263 -13.72 -3.45 -2.47
CA MET A 263 -14.53 -2.22 -2.41
C MET A 263 -15.47 -2.21 -1.20
N GLY A 264 -16.17 -3.32 -0.94
CA GLY A 264 -17.09 -3.45 0.21
C GLY A 264 -16.38 -3.44 1.58
N MET A 265 -15.27 -4.17 1.72
CA MET A 265 -14.46 -4.15 2.94
C MET A 265 -13.88 -2.77 3.20
N ASN A 266 -13.40 -2.11 2.14
CA ASN A 266 -12.89 -0.76 2.25
C ASN A 266 -14.00 0.25 2.57
N PHE A 267 -15.22 0.06 2.06
CA PHE A 267 -16.38 0.87 2.43
C PHE A 267 -16.65 0.83 3.94
N ALA A 268 -16.64 -0.36 4.54
CA ALA A 268 -16.85 -0.53 5.99
C ALA A 268 -15.71 0.07 6.82
N MET A 269 -14.47 -0.28 6.51
CA MET A 269 -13.32 0.14 7.32
C MET A 269 -12.93 1.61 7.13
N ASN A 270 -13.27 2.22 5.99
CA ASN A 270 -13.14 3.65 5.82
C ASN A 270 -13.93 4.42 6.88
N ALA A 271 -15.04 3.88 7.40
CA ALA A 271 -15.79 4.54 8.46
C ALA A 271 -14.92 4.88 9.68
N VAL A 272 -14.07 3.93 10.09
CA VAL A 272 -13.13 4.12 11.19
C VAL A 272 -12.00 5.06 10.77
N ALA A 273 -11.44 4.87 9.57
CA ALA A 273 -10.37 5.72 9.05
C ALA A 273 -10.78 7.21 8.94
N ILE A 274 -12.05 7.49 8.64
CA ILE A 274 -12.61 8.85 8.57
C ILE A 274 -12.58 9.54 9.93
N THR A 275 -12.86 8.82 11.02
CA THR A 275 -12.77 9.40 12.37
C THR A 275 -11.34 9.88 12.68
N GLN A 276 -10.34 9.09 12.25
CA GLN A 276 -8.92 9.46 12.38
C GLN A 276 -8.54 10.61 11.46
N GLN A 277 -9.10 10.68 10.25
CA GLN A 277 -8.88 11.82 9.34
C GLN A 277 -9.51 13.12 9.86
N ALA A 278 -10.71 13.04 10.46
CA ALA A 278 -11.36 14.18 11.10
C ALA A 278 -10.56 14.65 12.32
N LEU A 279 -10.04 13.71 13.11
CA LEU A 279 -9.12 14.00 14.20
C LEU A 279 -7.85 14.67 13.67
N TRP A 280 -7.24 14.16 12.60
CA TRP A 280 -6.07 14.75 11.95
C TRP A 280 -6.31 16.22 11.55
N GLY A 281 -7.40 16.50 10.82
CA GLY A 281 -7.74 17.86 10.39
C GLY A 281 -7.95 18.82 11.57
N ARG A 282 -8.66 18.37 12.61
CA ARG A 282 -8.88 19.17 13.83
C ARG A 282 -7.60 19.39 14.64
N CYS A 283 -6.69 18.42 14.66
CA CYS A 283 -5.38 18.59 15.29
C CYS A 283 -4.54 19.65 14.57
N LEU A 284 -4.63 19.70 13.24
CA LEU A 284 -4.01 20.76 12.45
C LEU A 284 -4.64 22.12 12.73
N ASP A 285 -5.97 22.20 12.78
CA ASP A 285 -6.67 23.44 13.11
C ASP A 285 -6.31 23.92 14.53
N TYR A 286 -6.22 23.01 15.51
CA TYR A 286 -5.78 23.28 16.87
C TYR A 286 -4.35 23.82 16.90
N ALA A 287 -3.43 23.18 16.20
CA ALA A 287 -2.04 23.63 16.12
C ALA A 287 -1.95 25.03 15.49
N ALA A 288 -2.74 25.30 14.44
CA ALA A 288 -2.78 26.60 13.79
C ALA A 288 -3.36 27.70 14.69
N GLN A 289 -4.42 27.41 15.45
CA GLN A 289 -5.09 28.38 16.32
C GLN A 289 -4.30 28.69 17.59
N ASN A 290 -3.63 27.70 18.17
CA ASN A 290 -2.87 27.86 19.41
C ASN A 290 -1.43 28.33 19.20
N GLY A 291 -1.14 28.95 18.06
CA GLY A 291 0.17 29.50 17.76
C GLY A 291 1.27 28.44 17.63
N GLY A 292 0.96 27.25 17.10
CA GLY A 292 1.93 26.19 16.84
C GLY A 292 2.41 25.46 18.09
N ARG A 293 1.59 25.34 19.14
CA ARG A 293 1.90 24.48 20.30
C ARG A 293 1.77 23.00 19.95
N ASN A 294 2.43 22.15 20.74
CA ASN A 294 2.28 20.70 20.65
C ASN A 294 0.78 20.31 20.77
N ILE A 295 0.37 19.34 19.97
CA ILE A 295 -1.02 18.90 19.88
C ILE A 295 -1.35 18.04 21.09
N ASP A 296 -2.31 18.47 21.90
CA ASP A 296 -2.96 17.62 22.90
C ASP A 296 -4.19 16.96 22.26
N TYR A 297 -4.04 15.69 21.85
CA TYR A 297 -5.11 14.92 21.23
C TYR A 297 -6.34 14.77 22.14
N GLY A 298 -6.13 14.67 23.46
CA GLY A 298 -7.21 14.56 24.43
C GLY A 298 -8.03 15.85 24.53
N GLU A 299 -7.36 17.00 24.51
CA GLU A 299 -8.03 18.30 24.45
C GLU A 299 -8.77 18.50 23.13
N VAL A 300 -8.16 18.18 21.99
CA VAL A 300 -8.81 18.27 20.67
C VAL A 300 -10.08 17.43 20.62
N ILE A 301 -10.03 16.19 21.13
CA ILE A 301 -11.21 15.32 21.20
C ILE A 301 -12.28 15.92 22.10
N ARG A 302 -11.92 16.30 23.33
CA ARG A 302 -12.85 16.81 24.34
C ARG A 302 -13.54 18.10 23.87
N THR A 303 -12.78 19.05 23.33
CA THR A 303 -13.31 20.33 22.84
C THR A 303 -14.20 20.14 21.61
N SER A 304 -13.83 19.24 20.70
CA SER A 304 -14.62 18.93 19.50
C SER A 304 -15.94 18.24 19.85
N LEU A 305 -15.91 17.25 20.75
CA LEU A 305 -17.12 16.60 21.26
C LEU A 305 -18.01 17.58 22.02
N LYS A 306 -17.44 18.48 22.82
CA LYS A 306 -18.21 19.51 23.53
C LYS A 306 -18.91 20.48 22.57
N LYS A 307 -18.27 20.83 21.44
CA LYS A 307 -18.79 21.82 20.48
C LYS A 307 -19.78 21.23 19.47
N GLU A 308 -19.50 20.04 18.95
CA GLU A 308 -20.22 19.46 17.81
C GLU A 308 -20.76 18.04 18.10
N GLY A 309 -20.55 17.50 19.31
CA GLY A 309 -20.94 16.13 19.65
C GLY A 309 -20.25 15.09 18.77
N PHE A 310 -20.94 13.97 18.51
CA PHE A 310 -20.44 12.92 17.62
C PHE A 310 -20.26 13.40 16.17
N ALA A 311 -21.02 14.41 15.75
CA ALA A 311 -20.91 15.03 14.42
C ALA A 311 -19.55 15.67 14.16
N ALA A 312 -18.76 15.92 15.22
CA ALA A 312 -17.39 16.36 15.10
C ALA A 312 -16.54 15.42 14.23
N PHE A 313 -16.68 14.11 14.46
CA PHE A 313 -15.87 13.05 13.86
C PHE A 313 -16.62 12.24 12.81
N PHE A 314 -17.94 12.15 12.92
CA PHE A 314 -18.75 11.34 12.02
C PHE A 314 -20.07 12.02 11.65
N THR A 315 -20.28 12.20 10.36
CA THR A 315 -21.61 12.46 9.79
C THR A 315 -21.77 11.62 8.53
N VAL A 316 -23.00 11.24 8.17
CA VAL A 316 -23.25 10.48 6.92
C VAL A 316 -22.64 11.20 5.70
N PRO A 317 -22.75 12.53 5.54
CA PRO A 317 -22.08 13.23 4.44
C PRO A 317 -20.54 13.16 4.51
N LYS A 318 -19.92 13.36 5.69
CA LYS A 318 -18.46 13.22 5.86
C LYS A 318 -17.98 11.82 5.52
N TRP A 319 -18.80 10.83 5.86
CA TRP A 319 -18.52 9.43 5.58
C TRP A 319 -18.62 9.11 4.09
N PHE A 320 -19.73 9.48 3.47
CA PHE A 320 -20.00 9.20 2.06
C PHE A 320 -18.99 9.89 1.12
N SER A 321 -18.70 11.18 1.36
CA SER A 321 -17.70 11.92 0.57
C SER A 321 -16.31 11.28 0.61
N ARG A 322 -15.94 10.72 1.75
CA ARG A 322 -14.64 10.07 1.93
C ARG A 322 -14.60 8.68 1.34
N ILE A 323 -15.67 7.91 1.46
CA ILE A 323 -15.80 6.65 0.72
C ILE A 323 -15.65 6.90 -0.77
N LEU A 324 -16.36 7.89 -1.33
CA LEU A 324 -16.24 8.18 -2.76
C LEU A 324 -14.82 8.58 -3.17
N MET A 325 -14.10 9.27 -2.29
CA MET A 325 -12.70 9.67 -2.52
C MET A 325 -11.73 8.48 -2.43
N ASN A 326 -11.85 7.64 -1.40
CA ASN A 326 -10.86 6.63 -1.05
C ASN A 326 -11.20 5.23 -1.58
N ALA A 327 -12.49 4.89 -1.68
CA ALA A 327 -12.92 3.56 -2.07
C ALA A 327 -12.38 3.16 -3.44
N PRO A 328 -12.47 3.99 -4.51
CA PRO A 328 -11.96 3.60 -5.82
C PRO A 328 -10.46 3.33 -5.80
N VAL A 329 -9.67 4.13 -5.07
CA VAL A 329 -8.22 3.98 -5.04
C VAL A 329 -7.83 2.79 -4.15
N GLN A 330 -8.27 2.79 -2.89
CA GLN A 330 -7.82 1.82 -1.89
C GLN A 330 -8.57 0.49 -1.94
N GLY A 331 -9.84 0.49 -2.38
CA GLY A 331 -10.68 -0.70 -2.48
C GLY A 331 -10.33 -1.54 -3.71
N SER A 332 -9.79 -0.89 -4.74
CA SER A 332 -9.23 -1.57 -5.91
C SER A 332 -7.76 -1.98 -5.74
N LEU A 333 -7.04 -1.50 -4.71
CA LEU A 333 -5.64 -1.89 -4.46
C LEU A 333 -5.46 -3.42 -4.42
N PRO A 334 -6.27 -4.20 -3.68
CA PRO A 334 -6.13 -5.66 -3.69
C PRO A 334 -6.32 -6.25 -5.08
N TRP A 335 -7.28 -5.74 -5.86
CA TRP A 335 -7.47 -6.21 -7.24
C TRP A 335 -6.30 -5.82 -8.15
N PHE A 336 -5.86 -4.57 -8.11
CA PHE A 336 -4.77 -4.07 -8.95
C PHE A 336 -3.46 -4.80 -8.64
N TYR A 337 -3.15 -4.94 -7.35
CA TYR A 337 -1.95 -5.62 -6.87
C TYR A 337 -1.92 -7.11 -7.24
N ASN A 338 -3.05 -7.80 -7.07
CA ASN A 338 -3.11 -9.26 -7.26
C ASN A 338 -3.43 -9.68 -8.70
N ASN A 339 -3.99 -8.80 -9.54
CA ASN A 339 -4.43 -9.16 -10.90
C ASN A 339 -3.78 -8.36 -12.02
N VAL A 340 -3.57 -7.06 -11.83
CA VAL A 340 -3.06 -6.20 -12.93
C VAL A 340 -1.54 -6.24 -12.98
N LEU A 341 -0.87 -6.03 -11.84
CA LEU A 341 0.59 -6.05 -11.80
C LEU A 341 1.19 -7.39 -12.28
N PRO A 342 0.66 -8.56 -11.90
CA PRO A 342 1.23 -9.84 -12.35
C PRO A 342 1.28 -10.03 -13.87
N LEU A 343 0.44 -9.33 -14.64
CA LEU A 343 0.45 -9.42 -16.11
C LEU A 343 1.75 -8.88 -16.74
N GLY A 344 2.45 -7.97 -16.06
CA GLY A 344 3.70 -7.38 -16.56
C GLY A 344 4.98 -8.00 -16.01
N GLU A 345 4.88 -8.91 -15.04
CA GLU A 345 6.05 -9.48 -14.35
C GLU A 345 6.98 -10.23 -15.28
N GLU A 346 6.45 -11.04 -16.20
CA GLU A 346 7.25 -11.81 -17.15
C GLU A 346 8.08 -10.90 -18.06
N SER A 347 7.49 -9.82 -18.55
CA SER A 347 8.17 -8.82 -19.39
C SER A 347 9.31 -8.13 -18.64
N VAL A 348 9.10 -7.81 -17.36
CA VAL A 348 10.13 -7.22 -16.49
C VAL A 348 11.27 -8.21 -16.25
N PHE A 349 10.96 -9.48 -16.02
CA PHE A 349 11.99 -10.52 -15.89
C PHE A 349 12.79 -10.71 -17.16
N LYS A 350 12.15 -10.74 -18.33
CA LYS A 350 12.84 -10.80 -19.64
C LYS A 350 13.79 -9.63 -19.81
N PHE A 351 13.34 -8.41 -19.49
CA PHE A 351 14.16 -7.21 -19.56
C PHE A 351 15.34 -7.25 -18.57
N ALA A 352 15.10 -7.64 -17.32
CA ALA A 352 16.16 -7.72 -16.31
C ALA A 352 17.23 -8.77 -16.65
N ARG A 353 16.83 -9.92 -17.21
CA ARG A 353 17.75 -10.93 -17.73
C ARG A 353 18.57 -10.38 -18.89
N TRP A 354 17.92 -9.73 -19.86
CA TRP A 354 18.61 -9.08 -20.97
C TRP A 354 19.64 -8.06 -20.46
N ALA A 355 19.26 -7.15 -19.57
CA ALA A 355 20.16 -6.15 -18.99
C ALA A 355 21.35 -6.77 -18.22
N SER A 356 21.11 -7.88 -17.51
CA SER A 356 22.16 -8.61 -16.78
C SER A 356 23.13 -9.33 -17.73
N SER A 357 22.61 -9.92 -18.82
CA SER A 357 23.44 -10.55 -19.86
C SER A 357 24.27 -9.52 -20.65
N SER A 358 23.74 -8.33 -20.91
CA SER A 358 24.45 -7.25 -21.62
C SER A 358 25.52 -6.56 -20.77
N SER A 359 25.51 -6.72 -19.45
CA SER A 359 26.48 -6.13 -18.54
C SER A 359 27.61 -7.09 -18.13
N SER A 360 27.57 -8.35 -18.58
CA SER A 360 28.68 -9.29 -18.42
C SER A 360 29.73 -9.01 -19.51
N PRO A 361 30.92 -8.46 -19.18
CA PRO A 361 31.97 -8.31 -20.16
C PRO A 361 32.38 -9.70 -20.64
N SER A 362 32.10 -9.99 -21.91
CA SER A 362 32.58 -11.20 -22.57
C SER A 362 34.10 -11.20 -22.51
N THR A 363 34.67 -11.88 -21.51
CA THR A 363 36.10 -12.11 -21.44
C THR A 363 36.39 -13.25 -22.40
N SER A 364 36.41 -12.93 -23.70
CA SER A 364 36.82 -13.86 -24.74
C SER A 364 38.30 -14.17 -24.54
N TYR A 365 38.60 -15.31 -23.93
CA TYR A 365 39.94 -15.90 -23.96
C TYR A 365 40.13 -16.48 -25.36
N GLY A 366 40.74 -15.70 -26.26
CA GLY A 366 41.25 -16.23 -27.51
C GLY A 366 42.33 -17.31 -27.25
N PRO A 367 42.49 -18.30 -28.15
CA PRO A 367 43.53 -19.31 -28.05
C PRO A 367 44.89 -18.64 -28.34
N GLY A 368 45.44 -17.98 -27.33
CA GLY A 368 46.66 -17.19 -27.49
C GLY A 368 46.86 -16.08 -26.47
N GLY A 369 46.61 -16.35 -25.18
CA GLY A 369 47.33 -15.75 -24.04
C GLY A 369 47.64 -14.25 -24.01
N LYS A 370 46.88 -13.37 -24.67
CA LYS A 370 47.04 -11.92 -24.55
C LYS A 370 45.70 -11.27 -24.19
N LYS A 371 45.65 -10.70 -22.98
CA LYS A 371 44.55 -9.85 -22.52
C LYS A 371 44.38 -8.68 -23.50
N GLN A 372 43.32 -8.69 -24.28
CA GLN A 372 42.90 -7.52 -25.04
C GLN A 372 41.86 -6.77 -24.20
N THR A 373 42.29 -5.76 -23.45
CA THR A 373 41.39 -4.82 -22.79
C THR A 373 40.73 -3.95 -23.86
N GLY A 374 39.52 -4.34 -24.28
CA GLY A 374 38.66 -3.49 -25.08
C GLY A 374 38.13 -2.34 -24.21
N ILE A 375 38.80 -1.19 -24.28
CA ILE A 375 38.24 0.07 -23.79
C ILE A 375 37.17 0.48 -24.80
N ILE A 376 35.90 0.41 -24.39
CA ILE A 376 34.80 1.04 -25.14
C ILE A 376 34.98 2.55 -24.97
N SER A 377 35.61 3.19 -25.95
CA SER A 377 35.66 4.65 -26.05
C SER A 377 34.30 5.14 -26.54
N CYS A 378 33.49 5.69 -25.64
CA CYS A 378 32.36 6.52 -26.04
C CYS A 378 32.91 7.80 -26.70
N GLU A 379 32.86 7.85 -28.02
CA GLU A 379 33.17 9.03 -28.80
C GLU A 379 32.07 10.07 -28.58
N SER A 380 32.36 11.09 -27.76
CA SER A 380 31.55 12.29 -27.64
C SER A 380 31.53 13.03 -28.98
N ARG A 381 30.40 12.98 -29.69
CA ARG A 381 30.10 13.92 -30.77
C ARG A 381 29.74 15.28 -30.15
N GLU A 382 30.72 16.19 -30.11
CA GLU A 382 30.44 17.62 -30.05
C GLU A 382 29.77 18.04 -31.36
N MET A 383 28.55 18.57 -31.28
CA MET A 383 27.94 19.36 -32.35
C MET A 383 28.40 20.81 -32.18
N GLN A 384 29.11 21.32 -33.18
CA GLN A 384 29.20 22.75 -33.47
C GLN A 384 27.91 23.25 -34.12
#